data_AF-A0A965LIF0-F1
#
_entry.id   AF-A0A965LIF0-F1
#
_cell.length_a   1.000
_cell.length_b   1.000
_cell.length_c   1.000
_cell.angle_alpha   90.00
_cell.angle_beta   90.00
_cell.angle_gamma   90.00
#
_symmetry.space_group_name_H-M   'P 1'
#
loop_
_entity.id
_entity.type
_entity.pdbx_description
1 polymer ?
#
loop_
_entity_poly.entity_id
_entity_poly.type
_entity_poly.pdbx_seq_one_letter_code
_entity_poly.pdbx_strand_id
1 'polypeptide(L)' 'MALSIEESQVLQALQQYLTAVSAQKKPNPPDLIPHCLRLEQLEAEHASRISPRLHHFLESKSYRKAHDFLTTQST' A
#
# COMPACT_ATOMS: atom_id res chain seq x y z
N MET A 1 -2.15 5.44 17.10
CA MET A 1 -3.45 6.08 16.76
C MET A 1 -4.25 5.07 15.93
N ALA A 2 -5.57 5.03 16.04
CA ALA A 2 -6.32 4.15 15.13
C ALA A 2 -6.23 4.71 13.71
N LEU A 3 -5.87 3.88 12.73
CA LEU A 3 -5.88 4.24 11.32
C LEU A 3 -7.31 4.58 10.88
N SER A 4 -7.46 5.51 9.93
CA SER A 4 -8.75 5.69 9.27
C SER A 4 -9.15 4.44 8.47
N ILE A 5 -10.40 4.40 8.01
CA ILE A 5 -10.89 3.31 7.15
C ILE A 5 -10.08 3.30 5.84
N GLU A 6 -9.84 4.47 5.25
CA GLU A 6 -9.06 4.64 4.03
C GLU A 6 -7.60 4.19 4.23
N GLU A 7 -6.96 4.59 5.34
CA GLU A 7 -5.59 4.18 5.65
C GLU A 7 -5.49 2.68 5.91
N SER A 8 -6.51 2.07 6.51
CA SER A 8 -6.59 0.62 6.72
C SER A 8 -6.70 -0.14 5.40
N GLN A 9 -7.49 0.37 4.45
CA GLN A 9 -7.61 -0.20 3.10
C GLN A 9 -6.29 -0.12 2.33
N VAL A 10 -5.60 1.03 2.41
CA VAL A 10 -4.26 1.20 1.83
C VAL A 10 -3.27 0.24 2.48
N LEU A 11 -3.25 0.11 3.82
CA LEU A 11 -2.37 -0.82 4.53
C LEU A 11 -2.59 -2.27 4.08
N GLN A 12 -3.85 -2.70 3.96
CA GLN A 12 -4.19 -4.05 3.49
C GLN A 12 -3.68 -4.29 2.06
N ALA A 13 -3.89 -3.34 1.14
CA ALA A 13 -3.40 -3.45 -0.23
C ALA A 13 -1.86 -3.50 -0.31
N LEU A 14 -1.17 -2.71 0.52
CA LEU A 14 0.29 -2.73 0.62
C LEU A 14 0.80 -4.08 1.14
N GLN A 15 0.13 -4.66 2.15
CA GLN A 15 0.47 -6.00 2.66
C GLN A 15 0.31 -7.08 1.58
N GLN A 16 -0.78 -7.04 0.81
CA GLN A 16 -0.99 -7.96 -0.31
C GLN A 16 0.09 -7.81 -1.38
N TYR A 17 0.42 -6.58 -1.79
CA TYR A 17 1.48 -6.29 -2.74
C TYR A 17 2.84 -6.82 -2.26
N LEU A 18 3.25 -6.50 -1.03
CA LEU A 18 4.53 -6.93 -0.48
C LEU A 18 4.62 -8.46 -0.33
N THR A 19 3.50 -9.10 -0.01
CA THR A 19 3.41 -10.57 0.00
C THR A 19 3.61 -11.14 -1.39
N ALA A 20 2.96 -10.57 -2.42
CA ALA A 20 3.14 -11.00 -3.80
C ALA A 20 4.57 -10.77 -4.31
N VAL A 21 5.20 -9.64 -3.97
CA VAL A 21 6.61 -9.36 -4.27
C VAL A 21 7.52 -10.40 -3.62
N SER A 22 7.28 -10.76 -2.36
CA SER A 22 8.08 -11.79 -1.67
C SER A 22 7.96 -13.17 -2.34
N ALA A 23 6.82 -13.44 -2.99
CA ALA A 23 6.54 -14.69 -3.68
C ALA A 23 7.08 -14.73 -5.13
N GLN A 24 7.63 -13.64 -5.67
CA GLN A 24 8.21 -13.60 -7.03
C GLN A 24 9.35 -14.62 -7.25
N LYS A 25 9.99 -15.09 -6.17
CA LYS A 25 11.08 -16.08 -6.25
C LYS A 25 10.57 -17.53 -6.30
N LYS A 26 9.25 -17.77 -6.23
CA LYS A 26 8.65 -19.10 -6.23
C LYS A 26 8.34 -19.58 -7.67
N PRO A 27 8.27 -20.90 -7.92
CA PRO A 27 7.71 -21.42 -9.15
C PRO A 27 6.29 -20.89 -9.35
N ASN A 28 5.97 -20.40 -10.55
CA ASN A 28 4.73 -19.68 -10.89
C ASN A 28 4.52 -18.41 -10.04
N PRO A 29 5.30 -17.35 -10.31
CA PRO A 29 5.18 -16.09 -9.57
C PRO A 29 3.80 -15.47 -9.76
N PRO A 30 3.24 -14.82 -8.72
CA PRO A 30 1.98 -14.10 -8.86
C PRO A 30 2.14 -12.88 -9.79
N ASP A 31 1.07 -12.50 -10.48
CA ASP A 31 1.08 -11.24 -11.23
C ASP A 31 1.03 -10.04 -10.26
N LEU A 32 1.95 -9.10 -10.44
CA LEU A 32 2.01 -7.88 -9.62
C LEU A 32 1.16 -6.74 -10.18
N ILE A 33 0.79 -6.79 -11.46
CA ILE A 33 0.06 -5.70 -12.12
C ILE A 33 -1.26 -5.39 -11.39
N PRO A 34 -2.10 -6.37 -11.00
CA PRO A 34 -3.35 -6.09 -10.30
C PRO A 34 -3.13 -5.40 -8.96
N HIS A 35 -2.04 -5.73 -8.25
CA HIS A 35 -1.72 -5.10 -6.97
C HIS A 35 -1.27 -3.65 -7.14
N CYS A 36 -0.46 -3.36 -8.17
CA CYS A 36 -0.05 -2.00 -8.50
C CYS A 36 -1.25 -1.12 -8.89
N LEU A 37 -2.11 -1.63 -9.78
CA LEU A 37 -3.32 -0.90 -10.20
C LEU A 37 -4.26 -0.64 -9.02
N ARG A 38 -4.39 -1.60 -8.09
CA ARG A 38 -5.20 -1.40 -6.89
C ARG A 38 -4.64 -0.31 -5.98
N LEU A 39 -3.32 -0.22 -5.85
CA LEU A 39 -2.68 0.83 -5.05
C LEU A 39 -2.83 2.21 -5.70
N GLU A 40 -2.67 2.30 -7.02
CA GLU A 40 -2.89 3.54 -7.79
C GLU A 40 -4.37 4.00 -7.71
N GLN A 41 -5.31 3.06 -7.76
CA GLN A 41 -6.73 3.36 -7.57
C GLN A 41 -7.01 3.91 -6.17
N LEU A 42 -6.49 3.26 -5.12
CA LEU A 42 -6.69 3.69 -3.73
C LEU A 42 -6.04 5.05 -3.45
N GLU A 43 -4.87 5.31 -4.03
CA GLU A 43 -4.22 6.62 -3.97
C GLU A 43 -5.16 7.69 -4.54
N ALA A 44 -5.67 7.51 -5.75
CA ALA A 44 -6.54 8.48 -6.40
C ALA A 44 -7.88 8.66 -5.66
N GLU A 45 -8.49 7.56 -5.17
CA GLU A 45 -9.75 7.59 -4.43
C GLU A 45 -9.64 8.28 -3.08
N HIS A 46 -8.47 8.21 -2.43
CA HIS A 46 -8.29 8.66 -1.06
C HIS A 46 -7.31 9.82 -0.90
N ALA A 47 -6.83 10.42 -1.99
CA ALA A 47 -5.80 11.47 -1.98
C ALA A 47 -6.09 12.62 -0.99
N SER A 48 -7.35 13.02 -0.85
CA SER A 48 -7.78 14.08 0.08
C SER A 48 -8.11 13.61 1.50
N ARG A 49 -8.12 12.29 1.75
CA ARG A 49 -8.54 11.67 3.01
C ARG A 49 -7.39 10.99 3.76
N ILE A 50 -6.30 10.67 3.07
CA ILE A 50 -5.08 10.15 3.68
C ILE A 50 -4.12 11.28 4.02
N SER A 51 -3.20 11.03 4.95
CA SER A 51 -2.18 12.02 5.27
C SER A 51 -1.32 12.39 4.03
N PRO A 52 -0.89 13.67 3.88
CA PRO A 52 -0.05 14.09 2.75
C PRO A 52 1.26 13.29 2.63
N ARG A 53 1.79 12.83 3.77
CA ARG A 53 2.98 11.99 3.81
C ARG A 53 2.73 10.60 3.24
N LEU A 54 1.58 9.98 3.54
CA LEU A 54 1.20 8.71 2.92
C LEU A 54 1.00 8.88 1.42
N HIS A 55 0.28 9.91 1.00
CA HIS A 55 0.05 10.23 -0.40
C HIS A 55 1.37 10.33 -1.17
N HIS A 56 2.33 11.10 -0.66
CA HIS A 56 3.66 11.22 -1.28
C HIS A 56 4.39 9.86 -1.43
N PHE A 57 4.28 8.94 -0.46
CA PHE A 57 4.88 7.63 -0.59
C PHE A 57 4.19 6.76 -1.66
N LEU A 58 2.87 6.88 -1.83
CA LEU A 58 2.12 6.17 -2.86
C LEU A 58 2.45 6.71 -4.26
N GLU A 59 2.41 8.03 -4.43
CA GLU A 59 2.74 8.72 -5.69
C GLU A 59 4.15 8.39 -6.17
N SER A 60 5.12 8.35 -5.26
CA SER A 60 6.52 7.98 -5.56
C SER A 60 6.76 6.46 -5.67
N LYS A 61 5.71 5.64 -5.60
CA LYS A 61 5.76 4.17 -5.60
C LYS A 61 6.68 3.58 -4.53
N SER A 62 6.84 4.31 -3.42
CA SER A 62 7.62 3.91 -2.25
C SER A 62 6.80 3.01 -1.31
N TYR A 63 6.22 1.92 -1.83
CA TYR A 63 5.23 1.09 -1.13
C TYR A 63 5.73 0.50 0.20
N ARG A 64 7.02 0.16 0.30
CA ARG A 64 7.60 -0.30 1.58
C ARG A 64 7.58 0.82 2.64
N LYS A 65 7.93 2.06 2.26
CA LYS A 65 7.90 3.21 3.18
C LYS A 65 6.47 3.55 3.59
N ALA A 66 5.52 3.46 2.66
CA ALA A 66 4.09 3.64 2.96
C ALA A 66 3.60 2.61 3.97
N HIS A 67 3.98 1.33 3.80
CA HIS A 67 3.62 0.25 4.71
C HIS A 67 4.22 0.47 6.10
N ASP A 68 5.52 0.76 6.17
CA ASP A 68 6.22 1.01 7.44
C ASP A 68 5.60 2.21 8.18
N PHE A 69 5.30 3.30 7.45
CA PHE A 69 4.64 4.49 7.99
C PHE A 69 3.27 4.17 8.62
N LEU A 70 2.42 3.41 7.94
CA LEU A 70 1.10 3.02 8.46
C LEU A 70 1.21 2.04 9.63
N THR A 71 2.13 1.08 9.55
CA THR A 71 2.37 0.09 10.62
C THR A 71 2.79 0.78 11.92
N THR A 72 3.69 1.76 11.85
CA THR A 72 4.13 2.53 13.03
C THR A 72 3.01 3.35 13.67
N GLN A 73 1.98 3.74 12.90
CA GLN A 73 0.83 4.46 13.44
C GLN A 73 -0.22 3.55 14.07
N SER A 74 -0.34 2.32 13.56
CA SER A 74 -1.27 1.30 14.06
C SER A 74 -0.83 0.62 15.37
N THR A 75 0.41 0.83 15.79
CA THR A 75 0.98 0.36 17.08
C THR A 75 0.81 1.45 18.14
#